data_AF-H2Y240-F1
#
_entry.id   AF-H2Y240-F1
#
_cell.length_a   1.000
_cell.length_b   1.000
_cell.length_c   1.000
_cell.angle_alpha   90.00
_cell.angle_beta   90.00
_cell.angle_gamma   90.00
#
_symmetry.space_group_name_H-M   'P 1'
#
loop_
_entity.id
_entity.type
_entity.pdbx_description
1 polymer ?
#
loop_
_entity_poly.entity_id
_entity_poly.type
_entity_poly.pdbx_seq_one_letter_code
_entity_poly.pdbx_strand_id
1 'polypeptide(L)'
;IESVQFNYCIDVDWLIQQYPVSCQGKPLTIIHGGNVSPNPQYPNITLVKVNLPPYGTHHTKMMLLHYTSGLRVVILTTNLVPQDWGQKTQGFWMSPIFPKTTPTKTSKFKPRFGLEYVSSYKNKSLQRWVDHIRSHDMSSANVILIGSIPGRHTGHNLSTWGHMRLRKVLKNETKKIDSSWPVIGQFSSIGSLGSSNQKWLCNEWLTSLSSCSNTTLGASPPLKLIFPSVDDVRMSLEGYPAGASIPYSRNIALKQPWLRPYLHKWVATHAGRTQAAPHIKSYARISPYNTNIRLPWFLLTSANLSKAAWGSLEKNNSQLSIKSYELGVLFLPPASKQNRFPCPISLPLTPYRPQDEPWTWDSPHTKAPDRHGNIWQPS
;
A
#
# COMPACT_ATOMS: atom_id res chain seq x y z
N ILE A 1 -14.39 -24.42 -3.13
CA ILE A 1 -14.68 -22.98 -3.05
C ILE A 1 -14.34 -22.54 -1.63
N GLU A 2 -13.44 -21.57 -1.50
CA GLU A 2 -12.89 -21.10 -0.22
C GLU A 2 -12.26 -19.71 -0.43
N SER A 3 -11.99 -18.99 0.66
CA SER A 3 -11.36 -17.67 0.61
C SER A 3 -10.33 -17.47 1.72
N VAL A 4 -9.34 -16.61 1.48
CA VAL A 4 -8.44 -16.12 2.52
C VAL A 4 -8.37 -14.61 2.47
N GLN A 5 -8.43 -14.01 3.65
CA GLN A 5 -8.41 -12.57 3.90
C GLN A 5 -7.14 -12.23 4.69
N PHE A 6 -6.24 -11.45 4.10
CA PHE A 6 -5.07 -10.88 4.76
C PHE A 6 -5.44 -9.46 5.17
N ASN A 7 -5.37 -9.12 6.46
CA ASN A 7 -5.67 -7.75 6.88
C ASN A 7 -5.10 -7.38 8.27
N TYR A 8 -5.07 -6.07 8.54
CA TYR A 8 -4.62 -5.49 9.81
C TYR A 8 -5.75 -5.45 10.86
N CYS A 9 -6.88 -4.83 10.52
CA CYS A 9 -8.03 -4.64 11.40
C CYS A 9 -9.27 -5.29 10.78
N ILE A 10 -10.00 -6.06 11.58
CA ILE A 10 -11.03 -6.98 11.11
C ILE A 10 -12.17 -7.02 12.13
N ASP A 11 -13.36 -6.69 11.66
CA ASP A 11 -14.63 -7.02 12.30
C ASP A 11 -15.16 -8.29 11.62
N VAL A 12 -15.13 -9.41 12.34
CA VAL A 12 -15.48 -10.73 11.78
C VAL A 12 -16.97 -10.82 11.47
N ASP A 13 -17.83 -10.28 12.34
CA ASP A 13 -19.29 -10.32 12.14
C ASP A 13 -19.67 -9.49 10.92
N TRP A 14 -19.17 -8.26 10.83
CA TRP A 14 -19.37 -7.42 9.66
C TRP A 14 -18.83 -8.07 8.38
N LEU A 15 -17.63 -8.66 8.42
CA LEU A 15 -17.02 -9.32 7.26
C LEU A 15 -17.90 -10.45 6.71
N ILE A 16 -18.45 -11.30 7.58
CA ILE A 16 -19.31 -12.42 7.16
C ILE A 16 -20.58 -11.91 6.49
N GLN A 17 -21.17 -10.82 6.99
CA GLN A 17 -22.34 -10.18 6.36
C GLN A 17 -22.04 -9.66 4.94
N GLN A 18 -20.78 -9.41 4.58
CA GLN A 18 -20.40 -8.99 3.24
C GLN A 18 -20.32 -10.16 2.24
N TYR A 19 -20.28 -11.42 2.72
CA TYR A 19 -20.40 -12.58 1.84
C TYR A 19 -21.88 -12.83 1.49
N PRO A 20 -22.19 -13.21 0.24
CA PRO A 20 -23.52 -13.73 -0.09
C PRO A 20 -23.91 -14.86 0.85
N VAL A 21 -25.19 -14.97 1.22
CA VAL A 21 -25.70 -15.96 2.18
C VAL A 21 -25.23 -17.38 1.84
N SER A 22 -25.26 -17.76 0.56
CA SER A 22 -24.79 -19.07 0.07
C SER A 22 -23.29 -19.36 0.29
N CYS A 23 -22.51 -18.32 0.60
CA CYS A 23 -21.07 -18.37 0.78
C CYS A 23 -20.64 -18.25 2.24
N GLN A 24 -21.52 -17.81 3.16
CA GLN A 24 -21.16 -17.52 4.56
C GLN A 24 -20.65 -18.76 5.32
N GLY A 25 -21.13 -19.96 4.98
CA GLY A 25 -20.66 -21.23 5.56
C GLY A 25 -19.45 -21.86 4.85
N LYS A 26 -18.87 -21.21 3.82
CA LYS A 26 -17.69 -21.76 3.11
C LYS A 26 -16.42 -21.51 3.92
N PRO A 27 -15.35 -22.33 3.75
CA PRO A 27 -14.11 -22.12 4.47
C PRO A 27 -13.51 -20.73 4.23
N LEU A 28 -13.20 -20.04 5.33
CA LEU A 28 -12.57 -18.73 5.33
C LEU A 28 -11.32 -18.77 6.22
N THR A 29 -10.17 -18.43 5.66
CA THR A 29 -8.95 -18.21 6.45
C THR A 29 -8.73 -16.71 6.65
N ILE A 30 -8.39 -16.28 7.86
CA ILE A 30 -8.07 -14.88 8.17
C ILE A 30 -6.62 -14.80 8.68
N ILE A 31 -5.78 -14.06 7.95
CA ILE A 31 -4.39 -13.81 8.31
C ILE A 31 -4.28 -12.42 8.94
N HIS A 32 -3.83 -12.34 10.19
CA HIS A 32 -3.76 -11.10 10.95
C HIS A 32 -2.50 -10.99 11.81
N GLY A 33 -2.11 -9.76 12.15
CA GLY A 33 -1.04 -9.47 13.10
C GLY A 33 -1.51 -9.02 14.49
N GLY A 34 -2.80 -8.65 14.60
CA GLY A 34 -3.39 -8.10 15.82
C GLY A 34 -4.10 -9.14 16.70
N ASN A 35 -5.04 -8.66 17.49
CA ASN A 35 -5.90 -9.47 18.33
C ASN A 35 -7.26 -9.65 17.64
N VAL A 36 -7.41 -10.76 16.91
CA VAL A 36 -8.70 -11.21 16.39
C VAL A 36 -9.07 -12.45 17.20
N SER A 37 -10.26 -12.43 17.81
CA SER A 37 -10.73 -13.52 18.66
C SER A 37 -11.56 -14.52 17.84
N PRO A 38 -11.47 -15.83 18.11
CA PRO A 38 -12.39 -16.81 17.54
C PRO A 38 -13.84 -16.48 17.93
N ASN A 39 -14.76 -16.57 16.98
CA ASN A 39 -16.20 -16.50 17.25
C ASN A 39 -16.78 -17.92 17.02
N PRO A 40 -17.29 -18.60 18.07
CA PRO A 40 -17.87 -19.94 17.95
C PRO A 40 -19.05 -20.04 16.97
N GLN A 41 -19.70 -18.92 16.64
CA GLN A 41 -20.78 -18.87 15.64
C GLN A 41 -20.29 -19.16 14.21
N TYR A 42 -18.99 -19.03 13.94
CA TYR A 42 -18.41 -19.26 12.62
C TYR A 42 -17.32 -20.35 12.65
N PRO A 43 -17.70 -21.64 12.80
CA PRO A 43 -16.73 -22.74 12.87
C PRO A 43 -15.97 -22.96 11.55
N ASN A 44 -16.44 -22.39 10.45
CA ASN A 44 -15.78 -22.42 9.14
C ASN A 44 -14.61 -21.42 9.02
N ILE A 45 -14.36 -20.58 10.03
CA ILE A 45 -13.29 -19.58 10.03
C ILE A 45 -12.03 -20.13 10.70
N THR A 46 -10.91 -20.08 9.98
CA THR A 46 -9.56 -20.35 10.53
C THR A 46 -8.82 -19.04 10.73
N LEU A 47 -8.47 -18.70 11.97
CA LEU A 47 -7.63 -17.55 12.28
C LEU A 47 -6.15 -17.95 12.29
N VAL A 48 -5.32 -17.15 11.64
CA VAL A 48 -3.86 -17.34 11.57
C VAL A 48 -3.17 -16.05 11.99
N LYS A 49 -2.68 -16.05 13.23
CA LYS A 49 -1.85 -14.96 13.74
C LYS A 49 -0.42 -15.08 13.21
N VAL A 50 0.11 -13.99 12.68
CA VAL A 50 1.51 -13.95 12.20
C VAL A 50 2.45 -13.40 13.26
N ASN A 51 3.65 -13.94 13.32
CA ASN A 51 4.70 -13.45 14.21
C ASN A 51 5.28 -12.16 13.66
N LEU A 52 5.31 -11.11 14.48
CA LEU A 52 5.81 -9.79 14.11
C LEU A 52 7.00 -9.40 14.98
N PRO A 53 8.05 -8.79 14.41
CA PRO A 53 9.10 -8.18 15.21
C PRO A 53 8.57 -6.95 15.97
N PRO A 54 9.30 -6.44 16.97
CA PRO A 54 8.96 -5.19 17.65
C PRO A 54 8.74 -4.04 16.67
N TYR A 55 7.62 -3.33 16.84
CA TYR A 55 7.17 -2.25 15.96
C TYR A 55 6.87 -2.67 14.51
N GLY A 56 6.75 -3.98 14.25
CA GLY A 56 6.28 -4.54 12.99
C GLY A 56 4.76 -4.63 12.95
N THR A 57 4.20 -4.66 11.74
CA THR A 57 2.76 -4.75 11.52
C THR A 57 2.46 -5.69 10.37
N HIS A 58 1.41 -6.50 10.49
CA HIS A 58 0.83 -7.17 9.33
C HIS A 58 -0.16 -6.20 8.69
N HIS A 59 0.28 -5.54 7.62
CA HIS A 59 -0.44 -4.40 7.04
C HIS A 59 -0.95 -4.67 5.62
N THR A 60 -0.54 -5.80 5.04
CA THR A 60 -1.08 -6.36 3.79
C THR A 60 -2.58 -6.51 3.83
N LYS A 61 -3.21 -6.10 2.73
CA LYS A 61 -4.65 -6.22 2.52
C LYS A 61 -4.86 -6.93 1.19
N MET A 62 -5.17 -8.22 1.27
CA MET A 62 -5.27 -9.10 0.11
C MET A 62 -6.38 -10.11 0.31
N MET A 63 -7.07 -10.45 -0.78
CA MET A 63 -8.00 -11.56 -0.85
C MET A 63 -7.48 -12.57 -1.86
N LEU A 64 -7.47 -13.85 -1.51
CA LEU A 64 -7.44 -14.94 -2.49
C LEU A 64 -8.80 -15.62 -2.48
N LEU A 65 -9.44 -15.68 -3.64
CA LEU A 65 -10.82 -16.15 -3.80
C LEU A 65 -10.80 -17.32 -4.78
N HIS A 66 -11.06 -18.52 -4.26
CA HIS A 66 -11.07 -19.74 -5.05
C HIS A 66 -12.50 -20.15 -5.40
N TYR A 67 -12.84 -20.04 -6.68
CA TYR A 67 -14.13 -20.36 -7.26
C TYR A 67 -14.07 -21.71 -7.99
N THR A 68 -15.23 -22.21 -8.42
CA THR A 68 -15.30 -23.34 -9.36
C THR A 68 -14.68 -23.00 -10.71
N SER A 69 -14.76 -21.74 -11.14
CA SER A 69 -14.23 -21.25 -12.42
C SER A 69 -12.74 -20.88 -12.38
N GLY A 70 -12.11 -20.83 -11.20
CA GLY A 70 -10.69 -20.51 -11.06
C GLY A 70 -10.36 -19.71 -9.81
N LEU A 71 -9.20 -19.07 -9.81
CA LEU A 71 -8.64 -18.30 -8.70
C LEU A 71 -8.64 -16.80 -9.03
N ARG A 72 -9.01 -15.95 -8.08
CA ARG A 72 -8.87 -14.49 -8.17
C ARG A 72 -8.03 -13.96 -7.03
N VAL A 73 -7.21 -12.96 -7.34
CA VAL A 73 -6.43 -12.20 -6.37
C VAL A 73 -6.96 -10.77 -6.34
N VAL A 74 -7.21 -10.25 -5.15
CA VAL A 74 -7.57 -8.84 -4.92
C VAL A 74 -6.54 -8.24 -3.99
N ILE A 75 -5.93 -7.11 -4.35
CA ILE A 75 -5.01 -6.36 -3.47
C ILE A 75 -5.64 -5.00 -3.24
N LEU A 76 -5.80 -4.62 -1.97
CA LEU A 76 -6.64 -3.50 -1.55
C LEU A 76 -5.92 -2.63 -0.51
N THR A 77 -6.55 -1.53 -0.11
CA THR A 77 -6.06 -0.64 0.97
C THR A 77 -7.01 -0.54 2.16
N THR A 78 -8.20 -1.16 2.09
CA THR A 78 -9.22 -1.19 3.15
C THR A 78 -8.91 -2.20 4.25
N ASN A 79 -9.11 -1.80 5.50
CA ASN A 79 -9.36 -2.74 6.59
C ASN A 79 -10.72 -3.41 6.42
N LEU A 80 -10.95 -4.55 7.09
CA LEU A 80 -12.22 -5.27 7.03
C LEU A 80 -13.13 -4.82 8.16
N VAL A 81 -13.46 -3.52 8.18
CA VAL A 81 -14.36 -2.86 9.13
C VAL A 81 -15.26 -1.87 8.39
N PRO A 82 -16.52 -1.64 8.80
CA PRO A 82 -17.45 -0.81 8.05
C PRO A 82 -16.93 0.59 7.73
N GLN A 83 -16.24 1.21 8.68
CA GLN A 83 -15.74 2.59 8.58
C GLN A 83 -14.76 2.77 7.42
N ASP A 84 -13.95 1.75 7.12
CA ASP A 84 -12.97 1.82 6.03
C ASP A 84 -13.62 1.76 4.64
N TRP A 85 -14.87 1.31 4.54
CA TRP A 85 -15.64 1.18 3.30
C TRP A 85 -16.73 2.25 3.15
N GLY A 86 -17.00 3.04 4.19
CA GLY A 86 -18.04 4.06 4.19
C GLY A 86 -17.67 5.32 3.43
N GLN A 87 -16.80 6.17 4.00
CA GLN A 87 -16.57 7.55 3.54
C GLN A 87 -15.10 7.87 3.22
N LYS A 88 -14.23 6.84 3.12
CA LYS A 88 -12.81 7.00 2.84
C LYS A 88 -12.48 6.84 1.36
N THR A 89 -11.39 7.46 0.93
CA THR A 89 -10.78 7.13 -0.36
C THR A 89 -9.86 5.93 -0.19
N GLN A 90 -10.21 4.84 -0.87
CA GLN A 90 -9.50 3.57 -0.87
C GLN A 90 -9.18 3.15 -2.30
N GLY A 91 -8.25 2.21 -2.46
CA GLY A 91 -7.93 1.61 -3.75
C GLY A 91 -7.94 0.10 -3.69
N PHE A 92 -8.26 -0.53 -4.82
CA PHE A 92 -8.04 -1.95 -5.02
C PHE A 92 -7.63 -2.23 -6.46
N TRP A 93 -6.87 -3.31 -6.62
CA TRP A 93 -6.66 -3.98 -7.89
C TRP A 93 -7.28 -5.37 -7.81
N MET A 94 -7.98 -5.73 -8.87
CA MET A 94 -8.62 -7.03 -9.00
C MET A 94 -8.04 -7.74 -10.21
N SER A 95 -7.47 -8.92 -10.00
CA SER A 95 -6.98 -9.74 -11.11
C SER A 95 -8.12 -10.24 -12.00
N PRO A 96 -7.85 -10.68 -13.24
CA PRO A 96 -8.73 -11.61 -13.95
C PRO A 96 -9.01 -12.87 -13.12
N ILE A 97 -9.97 -13.69 -13.56
CA ILE A 97 -10.08 -15.06 -13.06
C ILE A 97 -8.96 -15.87 -13.72
N PHE A 98 -8.07 -16.42 -12.91
CA PHE A 98 -7.02 -17.32 -13.35
C PHE A 98 -7.60 -18.73 -13.45
N PRO A 99 -7.64 -19.35 -14.64
CA PRO A 99 -8.19 -20.69 -14.80
C PRO A 99 -7.23 -21.73 -14.22
N LYS A 100 -7.76 -22.91 -13.91
CA LYS A 100 -6.92 -24.05 -13.51
C LYS A 100 -6.03 -24.47 -14.69
N THR A 101 -4.76 -24.76 -14.42
CA THR A 101 -3.83 -25.22 -15.46
C THR A 101 -4.25 -26.60 -15.97
N THR A 102 -4.35 -26.74 -17.29
CA THR A 102 -4.51 -28.04 -17.95
C THR A 102 -3.15 -28.74 -18.08
N PRO A 103 -3.09 -30.08 -17.91
CA PRO A 103 -1.87 -30.84 -18.11
C PRO A 103 -1.58 -31.00 -19.61
N THR A 104 -1.06 -29.95 -20.26
CA THR A 104 -0.55 -30.03 -21.64
C THR A 104 0.98 -29.95 -21.68
N LYS A 105 1.58 -30.72 -22.60
CA LYS A 105 3.00 -31.14 -22.72
C LYS A 105 4.09 -30.07 -22.86
N THR A 106 3.84 -28.78 -22.59
CA THR A 106 4.89 -27.75 -22.63
C THR A 106 5.04 -27.09 -21.26
N SER A 107 6.04 -27.55 -20.52
CA SER A 107 6.48 -27.07 -19.21
C SER A 107 7.16 -25.69 -19.28
N LYS A 108 6.61 -24.74 -20.04
CA LYS A 108 7.09 -23.35 -19.93
C LYS A 108 6.79 -22.86 -18.52
N PHE A 109 7.80 -22.31 -17.85
CA PHE A 109 7.66 -21.74 -16.50
C PHE A 109 6.53 -20.69 -16.52
N LYS A 110 5.38 -21.04 -15.96
CA LYS A 110 4.23 -20.13 -15.88
C LYS A 110 4.48 -19.11 -14.76
N PRO A 111 4.19 -17.81 -14.97
CA PRO A 111 4.24 -16.82 -13.91
C PRO A 111 3.36 -17.26 -12.73
N ARG A 112 3.92 -17.25 -11.52
CA ARG A 112 3.19 -17.62 -10.29
C ARG A 112 3.00 -16.38 -9.43
N PHE A 113 2.06 -15.54 -9.84
CA PHE A 113 1.81 -14.24 -9.24
C PHE A 113 1.50 -14.39 -7.74
N GLY A 114 2.38 -13.86 -6.89
CA GLY A 114 2.21 -13.88 -5.42
C GLY A 114 2.70 -15.13 -4.71
N LEU A 115 3.21 -16.14 -5.43
CA LEU A 115 3.67 -17.39 -4.81
C LEU A 115 4.77 -17.16 -3.77
N GLU A 116 5.82 -16.41 -4.13
CA GLU A 116 6.95 -16.13 -3.24
C GLU A 116 6.49 -15.40 -1.97
N TYR A 117 5.56 -14.45 -2.13
CA TYR A 117 4.99 -13.69 -1.03
C TYR A 117 4.16 -14.57 -0.08
N VAL A 118 3.22 -15.36 -0.60
CA VAL A 118 2.37 -16.23 0.22
C VAL A 118 3.21 -17.35 0.88
N SER A 119 4.20 -17.89 0.19
CA SER A 119 5.11 -18.92 0.74
C SER A 119 6.00 -18.36 1.87
N SER A 120 6.28 -17.05 1.86
CA SER A 120 7.14 -16.40 2.87
C SER A 120 6.59 -16.45 4.30
N TYR A 121 5.27 -16.62 4.46
CA TYR A 121 4.64 -16.78 5.77
C TYR A 121 5.04 -18.07 6.47
N LYS A 122 5.54 -19.08 5.72
CA LYS A 122 5.98 -20.39 6.26
C LYS A 122 4.96 -21.03 7.21
N ASN A 123 3.67 -20.85 6.91
CA ASN A 123 2.57 -21.32 7.75
C ASN A 123 1.80 -22.44 7.01
N LYS A 124 1.62 -23.58 7.68
CA LYS A 124 0.95 -24.76 7.10
C LYS A 124 -0.50 -24.47 6.67
N SER A 125 -1.20 -23.57 7.36
CA SER A 125 -2.57 -23.14 7.00
C SER A 125 -2.63 -22.44 5.63
N LEU A 126 -1.50 -21.93 5.13
CA LEU A 126 -1.38 -21.34 3.79
C LEU A 126 -0.89 -22.32 2.72
N GLN A 127 -0.53 -23.56 3.08
CA GLN A 127 -0.01 -24.53 2.10
C GLN A 127 -1.03 -24.82 1.00
N ARG A 128 -2.29 -24.98 1.39
CA ARG A 128 -3.40 -25.16 0.44
C ARG A 128 -3.53 -23.99 -0.55
N TRP A 129 -3.30 -22.76 -0.08
CA TRP A 129 -3.30 -21.56 -0.93
C TRP A 129 -2.08 -21.49 -1.85
N VAL A 130 -0.92 -21.91 -1.38
CA VAL A 130 0.28 -22.09 -2.20
C VAL A 130 0.03 -23.09 -3.33
N ASP A 131 -0.69 -24.18 -3.06
CA ASP A 131 -1.01 -25.20 -4.07
C ASP A 131 -2.10 -24.73 -5.04
N HIS A 132 -3.07 -23.95 -4.58
CA HIS A 132 -3.99 -23.23 -5.46
C HIS A 132 -3.22 -22.31 -6.41
N ILE A 133 -2.32 -21.46 -5.92
CA ILE A 133 -1.51 -20.56 -6.77
C ILE A 133 -0.69 -21.35 -7.80
N ARG A 134 -0.10 -22.48 -7.41
CA ARG A 134 0.70 -23.34 -8.32
C ARG A 134 -0.14 -24.03 -9.40
N SER A 135 -1.41 -24.29 -9.13
CA SER A 135 -2.30 -25.05 -10.03
C SER A 135 -3.12 -24.18 -10.96
N HIS A 136 -3.01 -22.85 -10.90
CA HIS A 136 -3.73 -21.92 -11.78
C HIS A 136 -2.79 -21.20 -12.75
N ASP A 137 -3.29 -20.89 -13.95
CA ASP A 137 -2.58 -20.12 -14.95
C ASP A 137 -2.73 -18.62 -14.67
N MET A 138 -1.67 -18.00 -14.16
CA MET A 138 -1.65 -16.58 -13.80
C MET A 138 -0.95 -15.69 -14.83
N SER A 139 -0.74 -16.19 -16.05
CA SER A 139 -0.04 -15.45 -17.12
C SER A 139 -0.77 -14.19 -17.59
N SER A 140 -2.08 -14.08 -17.35
CA SER A 140 -2.88 -12.89 -17.68
C SER A 140 -2.70 -11.72 -16.69
N ALA A 141 -1.89 -11.88 -15.63
CA ALA A 141 -1.56 -10.79 -14.73
C ALA A 141 -0.72 -9.72 -15.47
N ASN A 142 -1.19 -8.48 -15.47
CA ASN A 142 -0.59 -7.34 -16.17
C ASN A 142 0.05 -6.31 -15.22
N VAL A 143 0.30 -6.69 -13.98
CA VAL A 143 0.93 -5.86 -12.94
C VAL A 143 2.07 -6.63 -12.28
N ILE A 144 2.97 -5.91 -11.63
CA ILE A 144 4.11 -6.52 -10.92
C ILE A 144 3.90 -6.37 -9.41
N LEU A 145 4.06 -7.46 -8.66
CA LEU A 145 4.00 -7.39 -7.20
C LEU A 145 5.23 -6.72 -6.59
N ILE A 146 4.95 -5.81 -5.66
CA ILE A 146 5.91 -5.17 -4.77
C ILE A 146 5.47 -5.50 -3.35
N GLY A 147 6.17 -6.42 -2.70
CA GLY A 147 5.87 -6.86 -1.34
C GLY A 147 6.96 -6.47 -0.35
N SER A 148 6.61 -6.46 0.92
CA SER A 148 7.53 -6.40 2.05
C SER A 148 7.23 -7.54 3.01
N ILE A 149 8.29 -8.16 3.54
CA ILE A 149 8.19 -9.16 4.59
C ILE A 149 9.20 -8.81 5.70
N PRO A 150 8.85 -9.02 6.99
CA PRO A 150 9.78 -8.78 8.09
C PRO A 150 11.05 -9.61 7.98
N GLY A 151 12.20 -9.00 8.27
CA GLY A 151 13.48 -9.68 8.26
C GLY A 151 14.65 -8.79 7.86
N ARG A 152 15.84 -9.39 7.88
CA ARG A 152 17.08 -8.80 7.38
C ARG A 152 17.48 -9.55 6.11
N HIS A 153 17.39 -8.87 4.98
CA HIS A 153 17.60 -9.45 3.66
C HIS A 153 18.98 -9.07 3.14
N THR A 154 19.78 -10.05 2.70
CA THR A 154 21.17 -9.87 2.24
C THR A 154 21.38 -10.58 0.90
N GLY A 155 22.52 -10.31 0.25
CA GLY A 155 22.90 -10.99 -1.00
C GLY A 155 21.84 -10.85 -2.09
N HIS A 156 21.44 -11.96 -2.71
CA HIS A 156 20.40 -11.97 -3.75
C HIS A 156 19.03 -11.47 -3.23
N ASN A 157 18.73 -11.69 -1.94
CA ASN A 157 17.45 -11.30 -1.32
C ASN A 157 17.35 -9.81 -1.03
N LEU A 158 18.45 -9.06 -1.10
CA LEU A 158 18.46 -7.60 -0.87
C LEU A 158 17.48 -6.86 -1.80
N SER A 159 17.21 -7.42 -2.99
CA SER A 159 16.35 -6.84 -4.02
C SER A 159 14.99 -7.53 -4.17
N THR A 160 14.62 -8.42 -3.24
CA THR A 160 13.36 -9.18 -3.31
C THR A 160 12.19 -8.41 -2.71
N TRP A 161 12.44 -7.55 -1.72
CA TRP A 161 11.39 -6.90 -0.93
C TRP A 161 11.56 -5.37 -0.83
N GLY A 162 10.50 -4.69 -0.42
CA GLY A 162 10.52 -3.28 -0.04
C GLY A 162 10.95 -2.34 -1.18
N HIS A 163 11.63 -1.25 -0.81
CA HIS A 163 12.02 -0.22 -1.79
C HIS A 163 13.10 -0.73 -2.76
N MET A 164 13.87 -1.76 -2.38
CA MET A 164 14.88 -2.37 -3.25
C MET A 164 14.25 -3.28 -4.31
N ARG A 165 13.12 -3.93 -4.01
CA ARG A 165 12.30 -4.61 -5.02
C ARG A 165 11.82 -3.64 -6.08
N LEU A 166 11.24 -2.52 -5.65
CA LEU A 166 10.79 -1.47 -6.56
C LEU A 166 11.95 -0.95 -7.41
N ARG A 167 13.10 -0.64 -6.78
CA ARG A 167 14.32 -0.23 -7.49
C ARG A 167 14.72 -1.19 -8.61
N LYS A 168 14.78 -2.49 -8.31
CA LYS A 168 15.15 -3.53 -9.29
C LYS A 168 14.16 -3.59 -10.45
N VAL A 169 12.86 -3.59 -10.14
CA VAL A 169 11.81 -3.62 -11.18
C VAL A 169 11.88 -2.38 -12.07
N LEU A 170 11.98 -1.19 -11.48
CA LEU A 170 12.03 0.05 -12.26
C LEU A 170 13.27 0.12 -13.15
N LYS A 171 14.45 -0.31 -12.68
CA LYS A 171 15.67 -0.37 -13.51
C LYS A 171 15.53 -1.28 -14.72
N ASN A 172 14.82 -2.40 -14.57
CA ASN A 172 14.71 -3.41 -15.61
C ASN A 172 13.56 -3.12 -16.59
N GLU A 173 12.44 -2.61 -16.10
CA GLU A 173 11.18 -2.58 -16.84
C GLU A 173 10.77 -1.17 -17.31
N THR A 174 11.49 -0.12 -16.93
CA THR A 174 11.19 1.26 -17.36
C THR A 174 12.27 1.84 -18.26
N LYS A 175 11.88 2.69 -19.21
CA LYS A 175 12.81 3.48 -20.03
C LYS A 175 13.45 4.59 -19.19
N LYS A 176 14.51 5.23 -19.71
CA LYS A 176 15.10 6.42 -19.10
C LYS A 176 14.02 7.49 -18.88
N ILE A 177 13.92 8.00 -17.65
CA ILE A 177 13.01 9.08 -17.26
C ILE A 177 13.86 10.28 -16.89
N ASP A 178 13.47 11.46 -17.37
CA ASP A 178 14.16 12.70 -17.07
C ASP A 178 14.11 13.01 -15.55
N SER A 179 15.21 13.52 -15.00
CA SER A 179 15.32 13.80 -13.56
C SER A 179 14.39 14.95 -13.11
N SER A 180 13.93 15.81 -14.01
CA SER A 180 12.94 16.86 -13.70
C SER A 180 11.55 16.30 -13.36
N TRP A 181 11.25 15.06 -13.76
CA TRP A 181 9.95 14.44 -13.51
C TRP A 181 9.82 14.15 -12.02
N PRO A 182 8.81 14.66 -11.30
CA PRO A 182 8.73 14.44 -9.87
C PRO A 182 8.34 13.00 -9.51
N VAL A 183 8.82 12.56 -8.35
CA VAL A 183 8.24 11.42 -7.61
C VAL A 183 7.11 11.95 -6.73
N ILE A 184 5.95 11.31 -6.80
CA ILE A 184 4.82 11.55 -5.91
C ILE A 184 4.68 10.37 -4.95
N GLY A 185 4.56 10.65 -3.67
CA GLY A 185 4.10 9.69 -2.67
C GLY A 185 2.85 10.20 -1.97
N GLN A 186 1.86 9.35 -1.82
CA GLN A 186 0.62 9.63 -1.11
C GLN A 186 0.37 8.48 -0.13
N PHE A 187 0.08 8.82 1.13
CA PHE A 187 -0.06 7.83 2.20
C PHE A 187 -0.96 8.36 3.31
N SER A 188 -1.35 7.49 4.25
CA SER A 188 -2.18 7.83 5.40
C SER A 188 -1.42 7.77 6.73
N SER A 189 -0.13 7.46 6.73
CA SER A 189 0.71 7.45 7.93
C SER A 189 2.16 7.76 7.62
N ILE A 190 2.87 8.31 8.60
CA ILE A 190 4.29 8.67 8.52
C ILE A 190 5.01 8.09 9.73
N GLY A 191 6.10 7.35 9.49
CA GLY A 191 7.00 6.86 10.54
C GLY A 191 8.16 7.82 10.83
N SER A 192 9.07 7.42 11.72
CA SER A 192 10.33 8.14 11.95
C SER A 192 11.26 7.98 10.74
N LEU A 193 11.56 9.10 10.07
CA LEU A 193 12.37 9.12 8.85
C LEU A 193 13.85 9.45 9.13
N GLY A 194 14.12 10.08 10.26
CA GLY A 194 15.46 10.48 10.72
C GLY A 194 15.57 11.98 10.97
N SER A 195 16.74 12.41 11.45
CA SER A 195 16.99 13.82 11.81
C SER A 195 17.13 14.77 10.61
N SER A 196 17.28 14.24 9.39
CA SER A 196 17.29 15.03 8.16
C SER A 196 16.74 14.25 6.97
N ASN A 197 16.38 14.95 5.90
CA ASN A 197 15.90 14.35 4.65
C ASN A 197 16.90 13.35 4.04
N GLN A 198 18.21 13.55 4.27
CA GLN A 198 19.27 12.68 3.75
C GLN A 198 19.47 11.39 4.56
N LYS A 199 18.90 11.26 5.76
CA LYS A 199 19.11 10.04 6.56
C LYS A 199 18.46 8.79 5.97
N TRP A 200 17.38 8.95 5.20
CA TRP A 200 16.68 7.82 4.58
C TRP A 200 15.80 8.25 3.40
N LEU A 201 15.01 9.32 3.57
CA LEU A 201 14.00 9.74 2.58
C LEU A 201 14.62 10.02 1.21
N CYS A 202 15.62 10.89 1.13
CA CYS A 202 16.24 11.29 -0.14
C CYS A 202 17.33 10.31 -0.61
N ASN A 203 18.24 9.92 0.28
CA ASN A 203 19.39 9.08 -0.11
C ASN A 203 19.04 7.64 -0.45
N GLU A 204 17.99 7.09 0.16
CA GLU A 204 17.67 5.66 0.04
C GLU A 204 16.33 5.42 -0.63
N TRP A 205 15.25 5.94 -0.04
CA TRP A 205 13.90 5.69 -0.50
C TRP A 205 13.62 6.37 -1.84
N LEU A 206 13.88 7.68 -1.95
CA LEU A 206 13.72 8.43 -3.20
C LEU A 206 14.62 7.89 -4.30
N THR A 207 15.88 7.54 -4.00
CA THR A 207 16.80 6.88 -4.95
C THR A 207 16.21 5.60 -5.55
N SER A 208 15.46 4.82 -4.76
CA SER A 208 14.75 3.65 -5.28
C SER A 208 13.59 4.03 -6.20
N LEU A 209 12.73 4.94 -5.77
CA LEU A 209 11.54 5.35 -6.52
C LEU A 209 11.91 6.16 -7.78
N SER A 210 13.09 6.76 -7.81
CA SER A 210 13.57 7.55 -8.94
C SER A 210 14.31 6.73 -10.00
N SER A 211 14.60 5.46 -9.71
CA SER A 211 15.35 4.57 -10.60
C SER A 211 14.59 4.28 -11.91
N CYS A 212 15.36 4.11 -12.98
CA CYS A 212 14.92 3.73 -14.32
C CYS A 212 16.07 3.08 -15.11
N SER A 213 15.82 2.60 -16.34
CA SER A 213 16.91 2.14 -17.22
C SER A 213 17.93 3.27 -17.44
N ASN A 214 19.23 2.93 -17.40
CA ASN A 214 20.34 3.86 -17.58
C ASN A 214 20.29 5.09 -16.64
N THR A 215 19.84 4.90 -15.39
CA THR A 215 19.85 5.96 -14.38
C THR A 215 21.25 6.55 -14.22
N THR A 216 21.42 7.83 -14.56
CA THR A 216 22.64 8.59 -14.27
C THR A 216 22.75 8.87 -12.78
N LEU A 217 23.91 8.58 -12.20
CA LEU A 217 24.23 8.94 -10.81
C LEU A 217 24.23 10.48 -10.67
N GLY A 218 23.54 11.02 -9.66
CA GLY A 218 23.73 12.41 -9.20
C GLY A 218 22.52 13.35 -9.27
N ALA A 219 21.52 13.11 -10.12
CA ALA A 219 20.33 13.99 -10.19
C ALA A 219 19.14 13.40 -9.43
N SER A 220 18.84 13.95 -8.24
CA SER A 220 17.65 13.58 -7.47
C SER A 220 16.42 14.33 -8.00
N PRO A 221 15.31 13.65 -8.33
CA PRO A 221 14.14 14.34 -8.84
C PRO A 221 13.42 15.13 -7.74
N PRO A 222 12.57 16.10 -8.12
CA PRO A 222 11.68 16.75 -7.17
C PRO A 222 10.80 15.70 -6.48
N LEU A 223 10.65 15.83 -5.16
CA LEU A 223 9.79 14.96 -4.37
C LEU A 223 8.56 15.74 -3.92
N LYS A 224 7.37 15.16 -4.11
CA LYS A 224 6.10 15.71 -3.66
C LYS A 224 5.36 14.66 -2.83
N LEU A 225 5.03 15.00 -1.60
CA LEU A 225 4.37 14.10 -0.66
C LEU A 225 2.97 14.61 -0.36
N ILE A 226 1.96 13.76 -0.52
CA ILE A 226 0.56 14.09 -0.23
C ILE A 226 0.20 13.44 1.10
N PHE A 227 -0.16 14.28 2.05
CA PHE A 227 -0.62 13.87 3.37
C PHE A 227 -1.69 14.86 3.84
N PRO A 228 -2.81 14.41 4.44
CA PRO A 228 -3.87 15.31 4.88
C PRO A 228 -3.38 16.36 5.88
N SER A 229 -3.70 17.62 5.61
CA SER A 229 -3.58 18.69 6.60
C SER A 229 -4.69 18.58 7.66
N VAL A 230 -4.55 19.31 8.76
CA VAL A 230 -5.61 19.43 9.78
C VAL A 230 -6.93 19.88 9.14
N ASP A 231 -6.89 20.84 8.22
CA ASP A 231 -8.08 21.32 7.52
C ASP A 231 -8.67 20.28 6.55
N ASP A 232 -7.84 19.47 5.89
CA ASP A 232 -8.33 18.38 5.03
C ASP A 232 -9.11 17.34 5.85
N VAL A 233 -8.67 17.03 7.08
CA VAL A 233 -9.36 16.13 8.00
C VAL A 233 -10.61 16.78 8.57
N ARG A 234 -10.50 18.00 9.12
CA ARG A 234 -11.61 18.77 9.70
C ARG A 234 -12.78 18.94 8.72
N MET A 235 -12.46 19.19 7.45
CA MET A 235 -13.45 19.37 6.38
C MET A 235 -13.80 18.07 5.65
N SER A 236 -13.34 16.90 6.11
CA SER A 236 -13.70 15.62 5.52
C SER A 236 -15.16 15.24 5.80
N LEU A 237 -15.68 14.23 5.09
CA LEU A 237 -17.03 13.69 5.29
C LEU A 237 -17.22 13.15 6.71
N GLU A 238 -16.18 12.53 7.28
CA GLU A 238 -16.21 11.97 8.63
C GLU A 238 -15.86 13.01 9.71
N GLY A 239 -15.42 14.21 9.33
CA GLY A 239 -14.88 15.20 10.26
C GLY A 239 -13.57 14.75 10.92
N TYR A 240 -13.33 15.18 12.15
CA TYR A 240 -12.14 14.78 12.90
C TYR A 240 -11.97 13.25 13.08
N PRO A 241 -13.04 12.45 13.28
CA PRO A 241 -12.94 10.98 13.32
C PRO A 241 -12.20 10.34 12.14
N ALA A 242 -12.18 10.96 10.95
CA ALA A 242 -11.38 10.45 9.82
C ALA A 242 -9.90 10.31 10.16
N GLY A 243 -9.41 11.20 11.03
CA GLY A 243 -8.03 11.29 11.47
C GLY A 243 -7.55 10.11 12.32
N ALA A 244 -8.45 9.32 12.91
CA ALA A 244 -8.10 8.07 13.58
C ALA A 244 -7.51 7.03 12.61
N SER A 245 -7.86 7.11 11.32
CA SER A 245 -7.30 6.29 10.24
C SER A 245 -6.07 6.93 9.57
N ILE A 246 -5.61 8.07 10.07
CA ILE A 246 -4.45 8.81 9.55
C ILE A 246 -3.38 8.93 10.66
N PRO A 247 -2.74 7.81 11.07
CA PRO A 247 -1.85 7.84 12.23
C PRO A 247 -0.51 8.52 11.89
N TYR A 248 -0.29 9.70 12.45
CA TYR A 248 1.00 10.37 12.52
C TYR A 248 1.12 11.04 13.89
N SER A 249 1.97 10.52 14.77
CA SER A 249 2.03 11.07 16.13
C SER A 249 2.81 12.37 16.19
N ARG A 250 2.36 13.28 17.06
CA ARG A 250 3.00 14.56 17.35
C ARG A 250 4.47 14.37 17.75
N ASN A 251 4.76 13.36 18.56
CA ASN A 251 6.11 13.03 19.00
C ASN A 251 7.05 12.64 17.84
N ILE A 252 6.52 12.01 16.78
CA ILE A 252 7.31 11.72 15.58
C ILE A 252 7.43 12.98 14.73
N ALA A 253 6.35 13.75 14.55
CA ALA A 253 6.35 14.98 13.78
C ALA A 253 7.38 16.00 14.26
N LEU A 254 7.49 16.20 15.57
CA LEU A 254 8.47 17.10 16.20
C LEU A 254 9.93 16.72 15.92
N LYS A 255 10.22 15.45 15.61
CA LYS A 255 11.59 14.97 15.31
C LYS A 255 12.01 15.19 13.85
N GLN A 256 11.08 15.60 12.99
CA GLN A 256 11.31 15.73 11.55
C GLN A 256 10.58 16.93 10.91
N PRO A 257 10.72 18.16 11.46
CA PRO A 257 10.08 19.36 10.88
C PRO A 257 10.55 19.65 9.45
N TRP A 258 11.75 19.17 9.09
CA TRP A 258 12.31 19.24 7.74
C TRP A 258 11.43 18.56 6.67
N LEU A 259 10.46 17.72 7.06
CA LEU A 259 9.54 17.06 6.12
C LEU A 259 8.49 18.03 5.55
N ARG A 260 8.14 19.08 6.29
CA ARG A 260 7.04 20.00 5.96
C ARG A 260 7.12 20.58 4.53
N PRO A 261 8.28 21.03 4.01
CA PRO A 261 8.37 21.59 2.66
C PRO A 261 8.00 20.62 1.53
N TYR A 262 7.98 19.31 1.80
CA TYR A 262 7.57 18.30 0.81
C TYR A 262 6.05 18.08 0.77
N LEU A 263 5.30 18.56 1.76
CA LEU A 263 3.90 18.22 1.96
C LEU A 263 2.95 19.02 1.06
N HIS A 264 1.96 18.31 0.53
CA HIS A 264 0.90 18.77 -0.34
C HIS A 264 -0.45 18.28 0.20
N LYS A 265 -1.50 19.09 0.01
CA LYS A 265 -2.86 18.81 0.50
C LYS A 265 -3.47 17.62 -0.23
N TRP A 266 -4.42 16.96 0.43
CA TRP A 266 -5.24 15.95 -0.22
C TRP A 266 -6.27 16.61 -1.15
N VAL A 267 -6.15 16.39 -2.46
CA VAL A 267 -7.10 16.89 -3.48
C VAL A 267 -7.40 15.80 -4.49
N ALA A 268 -8.68 15.43 -4.60
CA ALA A 268 -9.17 14.35 -5.45
C ALA A 268 -10.47 14.75 -6.17
N THR A 269 -10.52 15.99 -6.66
CA THR A 269 -11.71 16.59 -7.29
C THR A 269 -12.19 15.79 -8.50
N HIS A 270 -11.27 15.32 -9.36
CA HIS A 270 -11.60 14.49 -10.53
C HIS A 270 -12.31 13.18 -10.17
N ALA A 271 -12.05 12.64 -8.98
CA ALA A 271 -12.67 11.42 -8.48
C ALA A 271 -13.85 11.70 -7.52
N GLY A 272 -14.26 12.97 -7.35
CA GLY A 272 -15.31 13.39 -6.41
C GLY A 272 -14.96 13.15 -4.94
N ARG A 273 -13.67 13.08 -4.60
CA ARG A 273 -13.19 12.47 -3.34
C ARG A 273 -12.33 13.39 -2.47
N THR A 274 -12.26 14.68 -2.77
CA THR A 274 -11.49 15.65 -1.96
C THR A 274 -11.92 15.65 -0.49
N GLN A 275 -13.20 15.40 -0.20
CA GLN A 275 -13.71 15.33 1.16
C GLN A 275 -13.70 13.91 1.76
N ALA A 276 -13.36 12.89 0.96
CA ALA A 276 -13.22 11.51 1.44
C ALA A 276 -11.76 11.28 1.84
N ALA A 277 -11.49 11.26 3.14
CA ALA A 277 -10.13 11.17 3.69
C ALA A 277 -9.36 9.96 3.09
N PRO A 278 -8.07 10.13 2.72
CA PRO A 278 -7.33 9.07 2.06
C PRO A 278 -6.84 8.03 3.06
N HIS A 279 -7.27 6.79 2.85
CA HIS A 279 -6.63 5.60 3.42
C HIS A 279 -5.95 4.73 2.34
N ILE A 280 -6.14 5.07 1.06
CA ILE A 280 -5.29 4.62 -0.05
C ILE A 280 -3.83 5.03 0.17
N LYS A 281 -2.88 4.23 -0.33
CA LYS A 281 -1.47 4.61 -0.46
C LYS A 281 -1.02 4.38 -1.89
N SER A 282 -0.44 5.42 -2.49
CA SER A 282 -0.01 5.37 -3.88
C SER A 282 1.30 6.11 -4.10
N TYR A 283 2.07 5.60 -5.05
CA TYR A 283 3.35 6.19 -5.44
C TYR A 283 3.41 6.24 -6.95
N ALA A 284 3.99 7.31 -7.50
CA ALA A 284 4.04 7.52 -8.93
C ALA A 284 5.26 8.31 -9.35
N ARG A 285 5.61 8.21 -10.63
CA ARG A 285 6.42 9.20 -11.34
C ARG A 285 5.55 9.87 -12.37
N ILE A 286 5.60 11.20 -12.49
CA ILE A 286 4.76 11.92 -13.46
C ILE A 286 5.59 12.90 -14.29
N SER A 287 5.13 13.22 -15.50
CA SER A 287 5.71 14.31 -16.29
C SER A 287 5.41 15.69 -15.69
N PRO A 288 6.19 16.73 -16.01
CA PRO A 288 5.86 18.12 -15.69
C PRO A 288 4.44 18.52 -16.15
N TYR A 289 3.82 19.45 -15.41
CA TYR A 289 2.38 19.78 -15.47
C TYR A 289 1.91 20.60 -16.68
N ASN A 290 2.64 20.61 -17.78
CA ASN A 290 2.36 21.44 -18.95
C ASN A 290 2.02 20.66 -20.22
N THR A 291 1.97 19.32 -20.15
CA THR A 291 1.70 18.43 -21.29
C THR A 291 0.80 17.27 -20.88
N ASN A 292 0.21 16.56 -21.85
CA ASN A 292 -0.51 15.29 -21.67
C ASN A 292 0.19 14.42 -20.62
N ILE A 293 -0.30 14.44 -19.37
CA ILE A 293 0.46 13.96 -18.22
C ILE A 293 0.80 12.49 -18.43
N ARG A 294 2.10 12.20 -18.45
CA ARG A 294 2.61 10.84 -18.61
C ARG A 294 2.92 10.26 -17.25
N LEU A 295 2.61 8.99 -17.10
CA LEU A 295 2.77 8.21 -15.87
C LEU A 295 3.64 6.99 -16.20
N PRO A 296 4.98 7.07 -16.10
CA PRO A 296 5.86 5.94 -16.44
C PRO A 296 5.67 4.73 -15.54
N TRP A 297 5.10 4.93 -14.36
CA TRP A 297 4.65 3.87 -13.47
C TRP A 297 3.72 4.44 -12.39
N PHE A 298 2.87 3.56 -11.85
CA PHE A 298 2.03 3.84 -10.69
C PHE A 298 2.01 2.62 -9.78
N LEU A 299 2.12 2.82 -8.48
CA LEU A 299 2.07 1.77 -7.48
C LEU A 299 0.90 2.03 -6.54
N LEU A 300 -0.01 1.05 -6.43
CA LEU A 300 -1.02 0.98 -5.38
C LEU A 300 -0.54 -0.03 -4.33
N THR A 301 -0.49 0.34 -3.05
CA THR A 301 0.09 -0.52 -2.01
C THR A 301 -0.55 -0.29 -0.64
N SER A 302 -0.29 -1.20 0.31
CA SER A 302 -0.54 -0.97 1.73
C SER A 302 0.56 -0.12 2.39
N ALA A 303 1.76 -0.05 1.82
CA ALA A 303 2.92 0.59 2.45
C ALA A 303 2.72 2.11 2.64
N ASN A 304 2.76 2.56 3.90
CA ASN A 304 2.85 3.97 4.27
C ASN A 304 4.30 4.49 4.17
N LEU A 305 4.52 5.80 4.36
CA LEU A 305 5.88 6.37 4.38
C LEU A 305 6.60 6.03 5.70
N SER A 306 7.19 4.84 5.76
CA SER A 306 7.95 4.38 6.92
C SER A 306 9.07 3.41 6.55
N LYS A 307 10.13 3.39 7.36
CA LYS A 307 11.21 2.39 7.27
C LYS A 307 10.72 0.98 7.58
N ALA A 308 9.72 0.84 8.45
CA ALA A 308 9.13 -0.46 8.81
C ALA A 308 8.48 -1.15 7.61
N ALA A 309 7.75 -0.38 6.79
CA ALA A 309 7.08 -0.83 5.59
C ALA A 309 8.04 -1.03 4.40
N TRP A 310 8.86 -0.03 4.12
CA TRP A 310 9.70 -0.01 2.92
C TRP A 310 11.06 -0.68 3.08
N GLY A 311 11.59 -0.70 4.30
CA GLY A 311 12.93 -1.16 4.63
C GLY A 311 13.94 -0.03 4.83
N SER A 312 15.00 -0.32 5.58
CA SER A 312 16.18 0.54 5.74
C SER A 312 17.46 -0.27 5.53
N LEU A 313 18.39 0.26 4.76
CA LEU A 313 19.70 -0.32 4.54
C LEU A 313 20.54 -0.19 5.82
N GLU A 314 21.20 -1.29 6.17
CA GLU A 314 22.08 -1.46 7.34
C GLU A 314 23.41 -2.05 6.86
N LYS A 315 24.43 -2.06 7.73
CA LYS A 315 25.75 -2.67 7.48
C LYS A 315 26.35 -2.24 6.13
N ASN A 316 26.55 -0.93 5.95
CA ASN A 316 27.10 -0.35 4.71
C ASN A 316 26.35 -0.80 3.45
N ASN A 317 25.01 -0.75 3.49
CA ASN A 317 24.11 -1.11 2.39
C ASN A 317 24.13 -2.59 1.96
N SER A 318 24.72 -3.48 2.74
CA SER A 318 24.75 -4.93 2.45
C SER A 318 23.53 -5.69 2.98
N GLN A 319 22.71 -5.06 3.81
CA GLN A 319 21.55 -5.66 4.47
C GLN A 319 20.34 -4.72 4.41
N LEU A 320 19.16 -5.21 4.03
CA LEU A 320 17.90 -4.47 4.08
C LEU A 320 17.05 -4.97 5.25
N SER A 321 16.71 -4.10 6.18
CA SER A 321 15.93 -4.39 7.38
C SER A 321 14.49 -3.93 7.21
N ILE A 322 13.54 -4.87 7.19
CA ILE A 322 12.10 -4.63 7.06
C ILE A 322 11.40 -5.16 8.32
N LYS A 323 10.38 -4.45 8.82
CA LYS A 323 9.65 -4.84 10.02
C LYS A 323 8.21 -5.28 9.77
N SER A 324 7.62 -4.89 8.65
CA SER A 324 6.19 -5.09 8.38
C SER A 324 5.94 -5.95 7.14
N TYR A 325 4.77 -6.60 7.12
CA TYR A 325 4.21 -7.19 5.92
C TYR A 325 3.44 -6.11 5.16
N GLU A 326 3.82 -5.89 3.90
CA GLU A 326 3.12 -4.99 2.98
C GLU A 326 2.96 -5.67 1.62
N LEU A 327 1.96 -5.24 0.84
CA LEU A 327 1.78 -5.71 -0.53
C LEU A 327 1.16 -4.62 -1.41
N GLY A 328 1.63 -4.55 -2.65
CA GLY A 328 1.10 -3.67 -3.67
C GLY A 328 1.34 -4.18 -5.08
N VAL A 329 0.72 -3.48 -6.03
CA VAL A 329 0.80 -3.75 -7.46
C VAL A 329 1.35 -2.53 -8.21
N LEU A 330 2.41 -2.76 -8.96
CA LEU A 330 3.03 -1.79 -9.86
C LEU A 330 2.43 -1.94 -11.26
N PHE A 331 1.89 -0.83 -11.76
CA PHE A 331 1.43 -0.65 -13.12
C PHE A 331 2.53 0.00 -13.94
N LEU A 332 2.82 -0.59 -15.10
CA LEU A 332 3.70 -0.02 -16.10
C LEU A 332 2.89 0.30 -17.37
N PRO A 333 3.29 1.30 -18.18
CA PRO A 333 2.66 1.59 -19.44
C PRO A 333 2.61 0.34 -20.35
N PRO A 334 1.46 0.01 -20.95
CA PRO A 334 1.37 -1.10 -21.89
C PRO A 334 2.21 -0.82 -23.15
N ALA A 335 2.59 -1.88 -23.86
CA ALA A 335 3.35 -1.78 -25.10
C ALA A 335 2.56 -1.14 -26.26
N SER A 336 1.21 -1.18 -26.23
CA SER A 336 0.34 -0.65 -27.29
C SER A 336 -0.74 0.32 -26.76
N LYS A 337 -0.85 1.47 -27.45
CA LYS A 337 -1.78 2.62 -27.34
C LYS A 337 -2.01 3.28 -25.96
N GLN A 338 -2.25 4.59 -26.03
CA GLN A 338 -2.51 5.50 -24.90
C GLN A 338 -3.78 5.09 -24.13
N ASN A 339 -3.61 4.31 -23.07
CA ASN A 339 -4.67 4.11 -22.09
C ASN A 339 -4.61 5.20 -21.04
N ARG A 340 -5.75 5.86 -20.78
CA ARG A 340 -5.90 6.76 -19.64
C ARG A 340 -5.82 5.95 -18.36
N PHE A 341 -4.84 6.24 -17.51
CA PHE A 341 -4.76 5.64 -16.18
C PHE A 341 -5.68 6.41 -15.21
N PRO A 342 -6.57 5.75 -14.46
CA PRO A 342 -7.49 6.41 -13.53
C PRO A 342 -6.74 6.81 -12.24
N CYS A 343 -5.88 7.81 -12.33
CA CYS A 343 -5.17 8.34 -11.17
C CYS A 343 -6.17 9.01 -10.20
N PRO A 344 -6.21 8.61 -8.92
CA PRO A 344 -7.17 9.17 -7.96
C PRO A 344 -6.81 10.59 -7.49
N ILE A 345 -5.57 11.03 -7.72
CA ILE A 345 -5.03 12.30 -7.26
C ILE A 345 -5.21 13.35 -8.35
N SER A 346 -5.67 14.55 -7.97
CA SER A 346 -5.77 15.69 -8.90
C SER A 346 -4.43 16.37 -9.09
N LEU A 347 -4.10 16.69 -10.35
CA LEU A 347 -2.90 17.41 -10.74
C LEU A 347 -3.28 18.77 -11.36
N PRO A 348 -2.48 19.84 -11.18
CA PRO A 348 -1.26 19.90 -10.38
C PRO A 348 -1.53 19.78 -8.87
N LEU A 349 -0.56 19.27 -8.12
CA LEU A 349 -0.67 19.15 -6.65
C LEU A 349 -0.69 20.52 -5.99
N THR A 350 -1.44 20.64 -4.90
CA THR A 350 -1.54 21.85 -4.06
C THR A 350 -0.56 21.75 -2.89
N PRO A 351 0.53 22.55 -2.84
CA PRO A 351 1.44 22.59 -1.69
C PRO A 351 0.73 23.06 -0.42
N TYR A 352 1.27 22.71 0.75
CA TYR A 352 0.84 23.31 2.01
C TYR A 352 1.11 24.82 2.02
N ARG A 353 0.14 25.60 2.49
CA ARG A 353 0.28 27.02 2.82
C ARG A 353 1.11 27.19 4.10
N PRO A 354 1.66 28.37 4.41
CA PRO A 354 2.43 28.60 5.63
C PRO A 354 1.71 28.21 6.93
N GLN A 355 0.38 28.33 6.97
CA GLN A 355 -0.47 28.01 8.12
C GLN A 355 -1.02 26.57 8.13
N ASP A 356 -0.87 25.82 7.04
CA ASP A 356 -1.31 24.43 7.00
C ASP A 356 -0.39 23.59 7.90
N GLU A 357 -0.98 22.78 8.77
CA GLU A 357 -0.28 21.81 9.61
C GLU A 357 -0.66 20.39 9.17
N PRO A 358 0.29 19.43 9.17
CA PRO A 358 -0.05 18.04 8.92
C PRO A 358 -0.97 17.53 10.05
N TRP A 359 -1.94 16.68 9.70
CA TRP A 359 -2.74 16.01 10.72
C TRP A 359 -1.84 15.20 11.67
N THR A 360 -2.06 15.38 12.98
CA THR A 360 -1.47 14.51 14.00
C THR A 360 -2.58 13.99 14.91
N TRP A 361 -2.76 12.67 14.93
CA TRP A 361 -3.94 12.04 15.54
C TRP A 361 -4.01 12.20 17.07
N ASP A 362 -2.89 12.48 17.72
CA ASP A 362 -2.73 12.65 19.16
C ASP A 362 -2.61 14.12 19.60
N SER A 363 -2.78 15.09 18.68
CA SER A 363 -2.85 16.52 19.04
C SER A 363 -4.30 16.97 19.22
N PRO A 364 -4.62 17.80 20.22
CA PRO A 364 -5.95 18.40 20.32
C PRO A 364 -6.19 19.45 19.22
N HIS A 365 -7.37 19.44 18.63
CA HIS A 365 -7.85 20.44 17.65
C HIS A 365 -9.18 21.04 18.13
N THR A 366 -9.08 22.17 18.83
CA THR A 366 -10.22 22.84 19.50
C THR A 366 -10.54 24.22 18.95
N LYS A 367 -9.73 24.73 18.01
CA LYS A 367 -9.84 26.11 17.48
C LYS A 367 -11.01 26.31 16.52
N ALA A 368 -11.44 25.26 15.82
CA ALA A 368 -12.54 25.30 14.88
C ALA A 368 -13.26 23.95 14.90
N PRO A 369 -14.61 23.91 14.83
CA PRO A 369 -15.33 22.67 14.72
C PRO A 369 -15.08 21.99 13.36
N ASP A 370 -15.25 20.67 13.34
CA ASP A 370 -15.38 19.91 12.11
C ASP A 370 -16.77 20.09 11.45
N ARG A 371 -16.97 19.38 10.34
CA ARG A 371 -18.24 19.38 9.58
C ARG A 371 -19.47 19.02 10.43
N HIS A 372 -19.29 18.31 11.53
CA HIS A 372 -20.36 17.82 12.40
C HIS A 372 -20.50 18.66 13.67
N GLY A 373 -19.80 19.81 13.76
CA GLY A 373 -19.83 20.69 14.93
C GLY A 373 -18.92 20.23 16.08
N ASN A 374 -18.08 19.20 15.87
CA ASN A 374 -17.28 18.59 16.94
C ASN A 374 -15.85 19.13 16.95
N ILE A 375 -15.20 19.01 18.10
CA ILE A 375 -13.75 19.23 18.28
C ILE A 375 -13.03 17.89 18.43
N TRP A 376 -11.71 17.87 18.24
CA TRP A 376 -10.88 16.69 18.48
C TRP A 376 -10.06 16.86 19.76
N GLN A 377 -10.29 15.99 20.73
CA GLN A 377 -9.48 15.90 21.95
C GLN A 377 -9.18 14.42 22.20
N PRO A 378 -8.04 13.92 21.69
CA PRO A 378 -7.63 12.54 21.94
C PRO A 378 -7.28 12.40 23.43
N SER A 379 -7.62 11.24 23.99
CA SER A 379 -7.39 10.88 25.39
C SER A 379 -5.92 10.84 25.80
#